data_AF-A0A9X9F7S5-F1
#
_entry.id   AF-A0A9X9F7S5-F1
#
_cell.length_a   1.000
_cell.length_b   1.000
_cell.length_c   1.000
_cell.angle_alpha   90.00
_cell.angle_beta   90.00
_cell.angle_gamma   90.00
#
_symmetry.space_group_name_H-M   'P 1'
#
loop_
_entity.id
_entity.type
_entity.pdbx_description
1 polymer ?
#
loop_
_entity_poly.entity_id
_entity_poly.type
_entity_poly.pdbx_seq_one_letter_code
_entity_poly.pdbx_strand_id
1 'polypeptide(L)'
;MKCIEEKLKNSILILDGAMGTMIQQEDLTAEDFGGEEYEGCNEYLVETRPDVILKIHKAYIEAGADIIETNTFGATNIVLSDYDLSHLDEELNEKAALLAKQAVKESGKEVYVAGAMGPTTKAISVTGGVTFEELIEAYTRQARGLLKGAVDVLLVETSQDMRNVKAAYIGIQAAFEELKKTVPIMISGTIEPMGTTLAGQTIEAFYLSVEHMKPLSVGLNCATGPEFMRDHIRSLSDLSECYISCYPNAGLPDEDGHYHESPSSLAEKVKRFAEEGWVNIIGGCCGTTPEHIKAMKSALASLRPRDHHEREGHGISGLEALQYDESMRPLFVGERTNVIGSRKFKRLVAEGKFEEAAEVARAQVKKNAHIIDICMADPDRDEIEDMENFLAEVTKVLKVPIMIDSTDENVMERALTYIQGKAVINSINLEDGEERFKKVTPLLQKYGAAIVVGTIDEDGMAVSAERKIEIAKRSYELLTKKYGIRPSDIIFDALVFPVGTGDEEYI
;
A
#
# COMPACT_ATOMS: atom_id res chain seq x y z
N MET A 1 14.26 -1.35 25.43
CA MET A 1 14.67 -1.15 24.04
C MET A 1 14.21 0.23 23.59
N LYS A 2 15.06 1.00 22.91
CA LYS A 2 14.65 2.29 22.32
C LYS A 2 13.56 2.09 21.27
N CYS A 3 12.75 3.11 20.98
CA CYS A 3 11.82 3.05 19.86
C CYS A 3 12.59 2.86 18.54
N ILE A 4 12.08 2.04 17.62
CA ILE A 4 12.73 1.77 16.31
C ILE A 4 13.00 3.07 15.55
N GLU A 5 12.09 4.05 15.64
CA GLU A 5 12.23 5.38 15.04
C GLU A 5 13.45 6.14 15.57
N GLU A 6 13.76 6.02 16.87
CA GLU A 6 14.95 6.66 17.44
C GLU A 6 16.23 6.05 16.86
N LYS A 7 16.23 4.76 16.57
CA LYS A 7 17.39 4.06 15.98
C LYS A 7 17.54 4.44 14.50
N LEU A 8 16.43 4.55 13.76
CA LEU A 8 16.38 4.96 12.35
C LEU A 8 16.88 6.39 12.12
N LYS A 9 16.68 7.30 13.08
CA LYS A 9 17.21 8.68 13.01
C LYS A 9 18.73 8.74 13.10
N ASN A 10 19.37 7.75 13.72
CA ASN A 10 20.80 7.82 14.07
C ASN A 10 21.67 6.87 13.25
N SER A 11 21.08 5.84 12.62
CA SER A 11 21.82 4.81 11.90
C SER A 11 20.95 4.13 10.86
N ILE A 12 21.59 3.64 9.78
CA ILE A 12 20.96 2.71 8.85
C ILE A 12 20.78 1.37 9.58
N LEU A 13 19.54 0.90 9.67
CA LEU A 13 19.24 -0.40 10.28
C LEU A 13 19.42 -1.53 9.28
N ILE A 14 19.89 -2.68 9.77
CA ILE A 14 20.02 -3.88 8.98
C ILE A 14 18.84 -4.82 9.23
N LEU A 15 18.03 -5.05 8.20
CA LEU A 15 17.05 -6.14 8.16
C LEU A 15 17.78 -7.45 7.84
N ASP A 16 17.24 -8.59 8.23
CA ASP A 16 17.84 -9.89 7.97
C ASP A 16 17.77 -10.30 6.49
N GLY A 17 18.08 -11.57 6.24
CA GLY A 17 18.11 -12.15 4.90
C GLY A 17 16.99 -13.16 4.70
N ALA A 18 17.04 -13.92 3.62
CA ALA A 18 16.00 -14.90 3.31
C ALA A 18 15.85 -16.00 4.37
N MET A 19 14.64 -16.14 4.91
CA MET A 19 14.23 -17.31 5.68
C MET A 19 14.10 -18.55 4.78
N GLY A 20 13.38 -18.44 3.66
CA GLY A 20 13.15 -19.56 2.74
C GLY A 20 14.44 -20.18 2.18
N THR A 21 15.40 -19.35 1.75
CA THR A 21 16.71 -19.84 1.29
C THR A 21 17.49 -20.56 2.39
N MET A 22 17.42 -20.08 3.64
CA MET A 22 18.07 -20.73 4.77
C MET A 22 17.40 -22.07 5.11
N ILE A 23 16.07 -22.17 5.01
CA ILE A 23 15.33 -23.43 5.16
C ILE A 23 15.73 -24.43 4.08
N GLN A 24 15.83 -24.00 2.82
CA GLN A 24 16.24 -24.86 1.68
C GLN A 24 17.67 -25.41 1.82
N GLN A 25 18.53 -24.76 2.61
CA GLN A 25 19.89 -25.23 2.89
C GLN A 25 19.93 -26.26 4.03
N GLU A 26 18.82 -26.45 4.75
CA GLU A 26 18.67 -27.53 5.70
C GLU A 26 18.23 -28.78 4.92
N ASP A 27 18.83 -29.93 5.21
CA ASP A 27 18.50 -31.22 4.59
C ASP A 27 17.14 -31.77 5.11
N LEU A 28 16.08 -30.98 4.97
CA LEU A 28 14.72 -31.32 5.41
C LEU A 28 14.04 -32.27 4.44
N THR A 29 13.21 -33.14 5.00
CA THR A 29 12.37 -34.10 4.27
C THR A 29 10.89 -33.80 4.51
N ALA A 30 9.98 -34.38 3.73
CA ALA A 30 8.55 -34.28 3.96
C ALA A 30 8.13 -34.58 5.42
N GLU A 31 8.81 -35.52 6.09
CA GLU A 31 8.55 -35.85 7.50
C GLU A 31 8.84 -34.69 8.46
N ASP A 32 9.80 -33.83 8.12
CA ASP A 32 10.10 -32.61 8.89
C ASP A 32 9.00 -31.55 8.74
N PHE A 33 8.29 -31.54 7.61
CA PHE A 33 7.07 -30.73 7.42
C PHE A 33 5.83 -31.40 8.04
N GLY A 34 5.95 -32.61 8.58
CA GLY A 34 4.84 -33.36 9.18
C GLY A 34 4.09 -34.27 8.22
N GLY A 35 4.56 -34.45 6.98
CA GLY A 35 3.94 -35.29 5.95
C GLY A 35 4.21 -34.80 4.53
N GLU A 36 4.00 -35.67 3.53
CA GLU A 36 4.12 -35.32 2.10
C GLU A 36 3.12 -34.23 1.71
N GLU A 37 1.95 -34.20 2.35
CA GLU A 37 0.91 -33.19 2.11
C GLU A 37 1.28 -31.78 2.58
N TYR A 38 2.28 -31.64 3.46
CA TYR A 38 2.72 -30.35 4.02
C TYR A 38 4.08 -29.89 3.48
N GLU A 39 4.71 -30.71 2.63
CA GLU A 39 6.04 -30.42 2.09
C GLU A 39 6.05 -29.07 1.34
N GLY A 40 6.99 -28.20 1.70
CA GLY A 40 7.10 -26.85 1.15
C GLY A 40 6.28 -25.76 1.88
N CYS A 41 5.44 -26.13 2.86
CA CYS A 41 4.80 -25.16 3.75
C CYS A 41 5.78 -24.70 4.83
N ASN A 42 6.62 -23.72 4.50
CA ASN A 42 7.67 -23.22 5.39
C ASN A 42 7.11 -22.68 6.71
N GLU A 43 5.92 -22.10 6.69
CA GLU A 43 5.23 -21.57 7.87
C GLU A 43 4.96 -22.67 8.91
N TYR A 44 4.69 -23.89 8.46
CA TYR A 44 4.35 -25.00 9.36
C TYR A 44 5.58 -25.56 10.10
N LEU A 45 6.79 -25.27 9.63
CA LEU A 45 8.03 -25.60 10.35
C LEU A 45 8.14 -24.90 11.70
N VAL A 46 7.37 -23.83 11.94
CA VAL A 46 7.24 -23.20 13.27
C VAL A 46 6.67 -24.19 14.29
N GLU A 47 5.82 -25.12 13.85
CA GLU A 47 5.25 -26.18 14.69
C GLU A 47 6.16 -27.42 14.71
N THR A 48 6.55 -27.91 13.54
CA THR A 48 7.18 -29.23 13.40
C THR A 48 8.68 -29.20 13.64
N ARG A 49 9.36 -28.11 13.26
CA ARG A 49 10.81 -27.91 13.38
C ARG A 49 11.16 -26.51 13.93
N PRO A 50 10.64 -26.13 15.11
CA PRO A 50 10.94 -24.83 15.72
C PRO A 50 12.44 -24.64 16.01
N ASP A 51 13.19 -25.73 16.17
CA ASP A 51 14.64 -25.74 16.33
C ASP A 51 15.37 -25.15 15.12
N VAL A 52 14.89 -25.45 13.90
CA VAL A 52 15.45 -24.94 12.64
C VAL A 52 15.19 -23.45 12.51
N ILE A 53 13.94 -23.01 12.70
CA ILE A 53 13.57 -21.61 12.59
C ILE A 53 14.32 -20.76 13.63
N LEU A 54 14.42 -21.26 14.87
CA LEU A 54 15.18 -20.59 15.93
C LEU A 54 16.68 -20.50 15.59
N LYS A 55 17.27 -21.55 15.01
CA LYS A 55 18.66 -21.56 14.54
C LYS A 55 18.90 -20.48 13.49
N ILE A 56 18.00 -20.34 12.51
CA ILE A 56 18.11 -19.35 11.43
C ILE A 56 18.03 -17.92 11.98
N HIS A 57 17.05 -17.61 12.83
CA HIS A 57 16.96 -16.29 13.46
C HIS A 57 18.24 -15.94 14.24
N LYS A 58 18.77 -16.88 15.03
CA LYS A 58 20.03 -16.68 15.77
C LYS A 58 21.20 -16.41 14.84
N ALA A 59 21.27 -17.07 13.68
CA ALA A 59 22.33 -16.85 12.71
C ALA A 59 22.31 -15.41 12.16
N TYR A 60 21.13 -14.87 11.84
CA TYR A 60 20.99 -13.48 11.39
C TYR A 60 21.25 -12.45 12.50
N ILE A 61 20.79 -12.71 13.73
CA ILE A 61 21.12 -11.87 14.89
C ILE A 61 22.65 -11.87 15.14
N GLU A 62 23.32 -13.00 14.95
CA GLU A 62 24.77 -13.09 15.11
C GLU A 62 25.52 -12.35 13.99
N ALA A 63 25.00 -12.39 12.76
CA ALA A 63 25.52 -11.61 11.64
C ALA A 63 25.37 -10.09 11.80
N GLY A 64 24.50 -9.64 12.69
CA GLY A 64 24.34 -8.22 13.04
C GLY A 64 23.06 -7.57 12.51
N ALA A 65 22.03 -8.37 12.23
CA ALA A 65 20.69 -7.85 11.96
C ALA A 65 20.17 -7.01 13.14
N ASP A 66 19.62 -5.84 12.84
CA ASP A 66 18.92 -4.96 13.78
C ASP A 66 17.42 -5.24 13.81
N ILE A 67 16.87 -5.81 12.73
CA ILE A 67 15.49 -6.25 12.57
C ILE A 67 15.54 -7.66 11.99
N ILE A 68 14.74 -8.59 12.53
CA ILE A 68 14.51 -9.91 11.94
C ILE A 68 13.04 -10.09 11.59
N GLU A 69 12.77 -10.77 10.48
CA GLU A 69 11.43 -11.13 10.06
C GLU A 69 10.95 -12.41 10.75
N THR A 70 9.67 -12.51 11.05
CA THR A 70 9.04 -13.78 11.47
C THR A 70 8.90 -14.72 10.28
N ASN A 71 8.93 -16.04 10.51
CA ASN A 71 8.64 -17.03 9.47
C ASN A 71 7.12 -17.12 9.20
N THR A 72 6.53 -16.05 8.69
CA THR A 72 5.07 -15.89 8.52
C THR A 72 4.67 -15.31 7.17
N PHE A 73 5.57 -15.29 6.19
CA PHE A 73 5.33 -14.73 4.87
C PHE A 73 4.00 -15.20 4.26
N GLY A 74 3.77 -16.51 4.26
CA GLY A 74 2.54 -17.17 3.80
C GLY A 74 1.59 -17.59 4.91
N ALA A 75 1.70 -17.09 6.15
CA ALA A 75 0.89 -17.59 7.27
C ALA A 75 -0.53 -16.97 7.28
N THR A 76 -1.25 -17.10 6.18
CA THR A 76 -2.65 -16.65 6.05
C THR A 76 -3.52 -17.86 5.75
N ASN A 77 -4.79 -17.81 6.14
CA ASN A 77 -5.76 -18.85 5.79
C ASN A 77 -5.84 -19.15 4.28
N ILE A 78 -5.60 -18.15 3.42
CA ILE A 78 -5.61 -18.27 1.95
C ILE A 78 -4.45 -19.13 1.43
N VAL A 79 -3.24 -18.94 1.97
CA VAL A 79 -2.06 -19.71 1.54
C VAL A 79 -2.10 -21.09 2.21
N LEU A 80 -2.40 -21.13 3.51
CA LEU A 80 -2.45 -22.37 4.29
C LEU A 80 -3.60 -23.30 3.86
N SER A 81 -4.60 -22.81 3.11
CA SER A 81 -5.62 -23.68 2.53
C SER A 81 -5.07 -24.62 1.46
N ASP A 82 -3.95 -24.28 0.80
CA ASP A 82 -3.30 -25.18 -0.16
C ASP A 82 -2.73 -26.44 0.52
N TYR A 83 -2.62 -26.41 1.85
CA TYR A 83 -2.10 -27.46 2.71
C TYR A 83 -3.14 -27.99 3.73
N ASP A 84 -4.42 -27.60 3.63
CA ASP A 84 -5.47 -27.92 4.63
C ASP A 84 -5.19 -27.42 6.07
N LEU A 85 -4.30 -26.42 6.22
CA LEU A 85 -3.88 -25.83 7.50
C LEU A 85 -4.49 -24.45 7.78
N SER A 86 -5.49 -24.02 7.00
CA SER A 86 -6.10 -22.68 7.09
C SER A 86 -6.62 -22.31 8.49
N HIS A 87 -7.01 -23.30 9.28
CA HIS A 87 -7.50 -23.15 10.65
C HIS A 87 -6.41 -22.82 11.68
N LEU A 88 -5.13 -23.01 11.32
CA LEU A 88 -3.97 -22.77 12.18
C LEU A 88 -3.30 -21.41 11.92
N ASP A 89 -3.78 -20.63 10.95
CA ASP A 89 -3.16 -19.36 10.54
C ASP A 89 -2.78 -18.45 11.71
N GLU A 90 -3.72 -18.14 12.59
CA GLU A 90 -3.49 -17.26 13.74
C GLU A 90 -2.51 -17.87 14.76
N GLU A 91 -2.62 -19.18 15.01
CA GLU A 91 -1.75 -19.90 15.96
C GLU A 91 -0.31 -19.97 15.45
N LEU A 92 -0.11 -20.25 14.16
CA LEU A 92 1.21 -20.28 13.54
C LEU A 92 1.87 -18.89 13.58
N ASN A 93 1.12 -17.82 13.31
CA ASN A 93 1.65 -16.45 13.44
C ASN A 93 2.09 -16.11 14.86
N GLU A 94 1.27 -16.46 15.87
CA GLU A 94 1.61 -16.22 17.27
C GLU A 94 2.87 -17.01 17.66
N LYS A 95 2.95 -18.30 17.32
CA LYS A 95 4.12 -19.14 17.60
C LYS A 95 5.37 -18.64 16.88
N ALA A 96 5.28 -18.24 15.61
CA ALA A 96 6.40 -17.73 14.84
C ALA A 96 6.98 -16.44 15.45
N ALA A 97 6.10 -15.52 15.85
CA ALA A 97 6.49 -14.31 16.55
C ALA A 97 7.15 -14.62 17.90
N LEU A 98 6.60 -15.55 18.69
CA LEU A 98 7.22 -15.98 19.95
C LEU A 98 8.60 -16.62 19.76
N LEU A 99 8.81 -17.42 18.71
CA LEU A 99 10.12 -17.99 18.37
C LEU A 99 11.14 -16.91 17.99
N ALA A 100 10.75 -15.92 17.19
CA ALA A 100 11.62 -14.79 16.87
C ALA A 100 11.97 -13.98 18.15
N LYS A 101 10.99 -13.71 19.03
CA LYS A 101 11.26 -13.05 20.33
C LYS A 101 12.14 -13.89 21.25
N GLN A 102 12.01 -15.22 21.21
CA GLN A 102 12.90 -16.13 21.92
C GLN A 102 14.34 -16.01 21.40
N ALA A 103 14.54 -16.00 20.07
CA ALA A 103 15.86 -15.80 19.47
C ALA A 103 16.52 -14.50 19.95
N VAL A 104 15.77 -13.40 19.93
CA VAL A 104 16.22 -12.10 20.43
C VAL A 104 16.60 -12.18 21.91
N LYS A 105 15.72 -12.75 22.75
CA LYS A 105 15.96 -12.89 24.20
C LYS A 105 17.21 -13.71 24.50
N GLU A 106 17.41 -14.84 23.82
CA GLU A 106 18.56 -15.72 24.03
C GLU A 106 19.87 -15.12 23.52
N SER A 107 19.81 -14.28 22.49
CA SER A 107 20.99 -13.57 21.98
C SER A 107 21.53 -12.49 22.93
N GLY A 108 20.65 -11.92 23.78
CA GLY A 108 20.97 -10.75 24.61
C GLY A 108 21.21 -9.45 23.83
N LYS A 109 20.96 -9.41 22.52
CA LYS A 109 21.11 -8.22 21.67
C LYS A 109 19.79 -7.45 21.53
N GLU A 110 19.88 -6.15 21.25
CA GLU A 110 18.72 -5.33 20.92
C GLU A 110 18.38 -5.46 19.43
N VAL A 111 17.46 -6.39 19.12
CA VAL A 111 16.92 -6.66 17.77
C VAL A 111 15.40 -6.56 17.78
N TYR A 112 14.82 -5.91 16.76
CA TYR A 112 13.37 -5.79 16.59
C TYR A 112 12.83 -6.98 15.81
N VAL A 113 11.62 -7.44 16.12
CA VAL A 113 10.94 -8.48 15.36
C VAL A 113 9.87 -7.85 14.47
N ALA A 114 10.02 -8.03 13.16
CA ALA A 114 9.05 -7.65 12.15
C ALA A 114 8.10 -8.84 11.87
N GLY A 115 6.80 -8.62 12.08
CA GLY A 115 5.78 -9.57 11.68
C GLY A 115 5.60 -9.54 10.17
N ALA A 116 6.23 -10.47 9.46
CA ALA A 116 6.19 -10.55 8.00
C ALA A 116 4.80 -10.98 7.49
N MET A 117 4.24 -10.22 6.55
CA MET A 117 2.93 -10.41 5.95
C MET A 117 3.09 -10.32 4.42
N GLY A 118 3.22 -11.47 3.76
CA GLY A 118 3.37 -11.55 2.30
C GLY A 118 2.04 -11.32 1.56
N PRO A 119 2.07 -11.29 0.21
CA PRO A 119 0.94 -10.85 -0.62
C PRO A 119 -0.20 -11.88 -0.76
N THR A 120 -0.09 -13.05 -0.11
CA THR A 120 -0.87 -14.28 -0.36
C THR A 120 -0.59 -14.93 -1.73
N THR A 121 -1.28 -16.01 -2.08
CA THR A 121 -1.24 -16.61 -3.44
C THR A 121 -2.20 -15.94 -4.43
N LYS A 122 -2.98 -14.92 -3.99
CA LYS A 122 -4.02 -14.27 -4.79
C LYS A 122 -3.78 -12.77 -4.90
N ALA A 123 -3.45 -12.29 -6.10
CA ALA A 123 -3.45 -10.86 -6.43
C ALA A 123 -4.83 -10.47 -6.98
N ILE A 124 -5.64 -9.75 -6.19
CA ILE A 124 -7.07 -9.55 -6.49
C ILE A 124 -7.33 -8.83 -7.82
N SER A 125 -6.43 -7.95 -8.26
CA SER A 125 -6.51 -7.22 -9.53
C SER A 125 -5.99 -8.02 -10.73
N VAL A 126 -5.21 -9.09 -10.51
CA VAL A 126 -4.48 -9.80 -11.56
C VAL A 126 -5.00 -11.23 -11.73
N THR A 127 -4.90 -12.04 -10.67
CA THR A 127 -5.34 -13.45 -10.69
C THR A 127 -6.80 -13.60 -10.28
N GLY A 128 -7.32 -12.66 -9.49
CA GLY A 128 -8.63 -12.80 -8.85
C GLY A 128 -8.69 -14.01 -7.93
N GLY A 129 -9.90 -14.57 -7.75
CA GLY A 129 -10.12 -15.76 -6.92
C GLY A 129 -10.19 -15.49 -5.41
N VAL A 130 -10.28 -14.21 -5.03
CA VAL A 130 -10.50 -13.73 -3.66
C VAL A 130 -11.26 -12.41 -3.72
N THR A 131 -12.07 -12.13 -2.73
CA THR A 131 -12.75 -10.84 -2.53
C THR A 131 -11.92 -9.90 -1.66
N PHE A 132 -12.23 -8.60 -1.70
CA PHE A 132 -11.53 -7.62 -0.87
C PHE A 132 -11.78 -7.88 0.63
N GLU A 133 -12.99 -8.33 0.96
CA GLU A 133 -13.40 -8.70 2.31
C GLU A 133 -12.68 -9.96 2.82
N GLU A 134 -12.52 -10.99 1.98
CA GLU A 134 -11.73 -12.18 2.33
C GLU A 134 -10.26 -11.83 2.60
N LEU A 135 -9.68 -10.91 1.83
CA LEU A 135 -8.31 -10.42 2.10
C LEU A 135 -8.23 -9.64 3.42
N ILE A 136 -9.22 -8.78 3.72
CA ILE A 136 -9.27 -8.08 5.01
C ILE A 136 -9.29 -9.10 6.16
N GLU A 137 -10.14 -10.11 6.09
CA GLU A 137 -10.24 -11.13 7.14
C GLU A 137 -8.93 -11.91 7.28
N ALA A 138 -8.34 -12.34 6.16
CA ALA A 138 -7.06 -13.05 6.15
C ALA A 138 -5.94 -12.26 6.87
N TYR A 139 -5.78 -10.99 6.51
CA TYR A 139 -4.77 -10.13 7.14
C TYR A 139 -5.14 -9.73 8.58
N THR A 140 -6.42 -9.63 8.93
CA THR A 140 -6.86 -9.38 10.31
C THR A 140 -6.41 -10.51 11.23
N ARG A 141 -6.65 -11.76 10.81
CA ARG A 141 -6.26 -12.97 11.56
C ARG A 141 -4.75 -13.09 11.69
N GLN A 142 -4.02 -12.86 10.60
CA GLN A 142 -2.56 -12.86 10.59
C GLN A 142 -1.99 -11.79 11.55
N ALA A 143 -2.44 -10.53 11.41
CA ALA A 143 -2.01 -9.43 12.27
C ALA A 143 -2.34 -9.69 13.74
N ARG A 144 -3.51 -10.25 14.04
CA ARG A 144 -3.90 -10.62 15.42
C ARG A 144 -2.94 -11.63 16.04
N GLY A 145 -2.58 -12.70 15.31
CA GLY A 145 -1.61 -13.69 15.76
C GLY A 145 -0.23 -13.07 16.02
N LEU A 146 0.29 -12.28 15.07
CA LEU A 146 1.56 -11.57 15.20
C LEU A 146 1.58 -10.62 16.41
N LEU A 147 0.49 -9.87 16.63
CA LEU A 147 0.37 -8.94 17.75
C LEU A 147 0.32 -9.64 19.11
N LYS A 148 -0.35 -10.80 19.19
CA LYS A 148 -0.34 -11.67 20.38
C LYS A 148 1.06 -12.20 20.68
N GLY A 149 1.81 -12.59 19.65
CA GLY A 149 3.23 -12.97 19.76
C GLY A 149 4.19 -11.80 20.02
N ALA A 150 3.68 -10.58 20.12
CA ALA A 150 4.40 -9.38 20.52
C ALA A 150 5.55 -8.97 19.59
N VAL A 151 5.30 -9.01 18.27
CA VAL A 151 6.13 -8.32 17.27
C VAL A 151 6.27 -6.82 17.59
N ASP A 152 7.38 -6.23 17.15
CA ASP A 152 7.71 -4.82 17.38
C ASP A 152 7.24 -3.92 16.23
N VAL A 153 7.04 -4.49 15.04
CA VAL A 153 6.58 -3.83 13.81
C VAL A 153 5.85 -4.87 12.94
N LEU A 154 4.87 -4.45 12.12
CA LEU A 154 4.26 -5.29 11.09
C LEU A 154 4.85 -4.92 9.73
N LEU A 155 5.18 -5.91 8.90
CA LEU A 155 5.81 -5.71 7.61
C LEU A 155 4.93 -6.33 6.51
N VAL A 156 4.23 -5.49 5.77
CA VAL A 156 3.49 -5.90 4.56
C VAL A 156 4.46 -5.85 3.39
N GLU A 157 4.91 -7.01 2.91
CA GLU A 157 6.05 -7.09 1.99
C GLU A 157 5.76 -7.85 0.70
N THR A 158 6.67 -7.71 -0.27
CA THR A 158 6.53 -8.28 -1.61
C THR A 158 5.18 -7.89 -2.23
N SER A 159 4.76 -6.65 -1.97
CA SER A 159 3.45 -6.15 -2.38
C SER A 159 3.40 -6.01 -3.91
N GLN A 160 2.61 -6.89 -4.53
CA GLN A 160 2.43 -6.97 -5.98
C GLN A 160 1.18 -6.21 -6.46
N ASP A 161 0.21 -6.04 -5.58
CA ASP A 161 -1.12 -5.47 -5.84
C ASP A 161 -1.52 -4.51 -4.72
N MET A 162 -1.82 -3.26 -5.07
CA MET A 162 -2.16 -2.25 -4.08
C MET A 162 -3.51 -2.49 -3.41
N ARG A 163 -4.44 -3.20 -4.05
CA ARG A 163 -5.69 -3.59 -3.39
C ARG A 163 -5.44 -4.59 -2.27
N ASN A 164 -4.48 -5.51 -2.44
CA ASN A 164 -4.04 -6.38 -1.34
C ASN A 164 -3.44 -5.57 -0.19
N VAL A 165 -2.61 -4.56 -0.49
CA VAL A 165 -2.01 -3.68 0.54
C VAL A 165 -3.08 -2.89 1.31
N LYS A 166 -4.07 -2.32 0.61
CA LYS A 166 -5.21 -1.64 1.26
C LYS A 166 -6.02 -2.59 2.14
N ALA A 167 -6.29 -3.81 1.66
CA ALA A 167 -6.96 -4.83 2.46
C ALA A 167 -6.13 -5.21 3.71
N ALA A 168 -4.81 -5.37 3.56
CA ALA A 168 -3.90 -5.63 4.66
C ALA A 168 -3.92 -4.51 5.70
N TYR A 169 -3.84 -3.26 5.26
CA TYR A 169 -3.92 -2.09 6.15
C TYR A 169 -5.23 -2.08 6.95
N ILE A 170 -6.37 -2.29 6.29
CA ILE A 170 -7.68 -2.34 6.96
C ILE A 170 -7.74 -3.50 7.95
N GLY A 171 -7.23 -4.69 7.60
CA GLY A 171 -7.18 -5.82 8.52
C GLY A 171 -6.26 -5.59 9.73
N ILE A 172 -5.13 -4.92 9.53
CA ILE A 172 -4.24 -4.49 10.61
C ILE A 172 -4.95 -3.49 11.53
N GLN A 173 -5.69 -2.51 10.99
CA GLN A 173 -6.46 -1.57 11.81
C GLN A 173 -7.53 -2.28 12.63
N ALA A 174 -8.22 -3.27 12.05
CA ALA A 174 -9.21 -4.07 12.77
C ALA A 174 -8.57 -4.85 13.94
N ALA A 175 -7.40 -5.47 13.71
CA ALA A 175 -6.65 -6.16 14.76
C ALA A 175 -6.14 -5.19 15.85
N PHE A 176 -5.71 -3.98 15.48
CA PHE A 176 -5.32 -2.93 16.43
C PHE A 176 -6.49 -2.49 17.33
N GLU A 177 -7.68 -2.31 16.75
CA GLU A 177 -8.88 -1.94 17.49
C GLU A 177 -9.32 -3.06 18.45
N GLU A 178 -9.35 -4.31 17.98
CA GLU A 178 -9.72 -5.48 18.78
C GLU A 178 -8.79 -5.67 19.99
N LEU A 179 -7.46 -5.62 19.75
CA LEU A 179 -6.46 -5.89 20.77
C LEU A 179 -6.04 -4.66 21.59
N LYS A 180 -6.46 -3.45 21.17
CA LYS A 180 -6.02 -2.16 21.74
C LYS A 180 -4.50 -2.03 21.80
N LYS A 181 -3.83 -2.52 20.76
CA LYS A 181 -2.37 -2.55 20.65
C LYS A 181 -1.98 -2.12 19.25
N THR A 182 -1.13 -1.10 19.17
CA THR A 182 -0.61 -0.58 17.90
C THR A 182 0.89 -0.74 17.85
N VAL A 183 1.40 -1.13 16.69
CA VAL A 183 2.84 -1.10 16.36
C VAL A 183 3.01 -0.38 15.02
N PRO A 184 4.21 0.13 14.70
CA PRO A 184 4.44 0.73 13.39
C PRO A 184 4.23 -0.30 12.26
N ILE A 185 3.94 0.19 11.05
CA ILE A 185 3.74 -0.64 9.85
C ILE A 185 4.84 -0.28 8.85
N MET A 186 5.53 -1.27 8.32
CA MET A 186 6.42 -1.16 7.17
C MET A 186 5.70 -1.73 5.94
N ILE A 187 5.89 -1.09 4.78
CA ILE A 187 5.30 -1.54 3.52
C ILE A 187 6.41 -1.66 2.48
N SER A 188 6.55 -2.83 1.86
CA SER A 188 7.51 -3.06 0.80
C SER A 188 6.81 -3.57 -0.45
N GLY A 189 7.04 -2.86 -1.56
CA GLY A 189 6.61 -3.25 -2.89
C GLY A 189 7.60 -4.16 -3.58
N THR A 190 7.15 -4.86 -4.60
CA THR A 190 8.03 -5.53 -5.56
C THR A 190 7.78 -4.96 -6.96
N ILE A 191 8.86 -4.63 -7.66
CA ILE A 191 8.80 -4.07 -9.01
C ILE A 191 9.39 -5.09 -9.97
N GLU A 192 8.58 -5.47 -10.94
CA GLU A 192 8.95 -6.38 -12.02
C GLU A 192 9.98 -5.73 -12.95
N PRO A 193 10.75 -6.51 -13.74
CA PRO A 193 11.71 -5.98 -14.71
C PRO A 193 11.15 -4.97 -15.72
N MET A 194 9.83 -4.88 -15.86
CA MET A 194 9.14 -3.90 -16.70
C MET A 194 8.99 -2.51 -16.05
N GLY A 195 9.37 -2.36 -14.78
CA GLY A 195 9.39 -1.09 -14.05
C GLY A 195 8.10 -0.77 -13.28
N THR A 196 7.19 -1.73 -13.12
CA THR A 196 5.95 -1.60 -12.33
C THR A 196 5.76 -2.78 -11.39
N THR A 197 4.84 -2.68 -10.44
CA THR A 197 4.33 -3.86 -9.72
C THR A 197 3.65 -4.83 -10.70
N LEU A 198 3.38 -6.06 -10.25
CA LEU A 198 2.62 -7.05 -11.03
C LEU A 198 1.24 -6.52 -11.44
N ALA A 199 0.57 -5.77 -10.57
CA ALA A 199 -0.72 -5.12 -10.85
C ALA A 199 -0.58 -3.79 -11.63
N GLY A 200 0.62 -3.45 -12.09
CA GLY A 200 0.89 -2.38 -13.05
C GLY A 200 1.18 -1.01 -12.46
N GLN A 201 1.34 -0.87 -11.14
CA GLN A 201 1.63 0.43 -10.52
C GLN A 201 3.11 0.81 -10.68
N THR A 202 3.33 2.07 -11.07
CA THR A 202 4.64 2.74 -10.93
C THR A 202 4.98 2.95 -9.46
N ILE A 203 6.26 3.15 -9.14
CA ILE A 203 6.69 3.27 -7.74
C ILE A 203 6.20 4.57 -7.08
N GLU A 204 6.10 5.66 -7.86
CA GLU A 204 5.53 6.92 -7.43
C GLU A 204 4.02 6.76 -7.13
N ALA A 205 3.30 6.00 -7.98
CA ALA A 205 1.89 5.71 -7.76
C ALA A 205 1.69 4.85 -6.51
N PHE A 206 2.56 3.86 -6.31
CA PHE A 206 2.56 3.00 -5.13
C PHE A 206 2.69 3.82 -3.85
N TYR A 207 3.69 4.71 -3.77
CA TYR A 207 3.88 5.56 -2.58
C TYR A 207 2.68 6.47 -2.30
N LEU A 208 2.17 7.19 -3.31
CA LEU A 208 0.99 8.06 -3.13
C LEU A 208 -0.24 7.26 -2.67
N SER A 209 -0.35 5.99 -3.05
CA SER A 209 -1.45 5.12 -2.62
C SER A 209 -1.37 4.74 -1.14
N VAL A 210 -0.17 4.72 -0.54
CA VAL A 210 0.05 4.28 0.85
C VAL A 210 0.40 5.41 1.82
N GLU A 211 0.66 6.64 1.35
CA GLU A 211 1.08 7.75 2.21
C GLU A 211 0.08 8.05 3.35
N HIS A 212 -1.21 7.84 3.09
CA HIS A 212 -2.29 8.04 4.07
C HIS A 212 -2.20 7.07 5.25
N MET A 213 -1.57 5.91 5.05
CA MET A 213 -1.37 4.87 6.08
C MET A 213 -0.28 5.26 7.09
N LYS A 214 0.50 6.32 6.80
CA LYS A 214 1.63 6.82 7.60
C LYS A 214 2.60 5.68 8.01
N PRO A 215 3.09 4.88 7.05
CA PRO A 215 3.99 3.78 7.37
C PRO A 215 5.29 4.30 7.99
N LEU A 216 5.91 3.47 8.84
CA LEU A 216 7.27 3.69 9.33
C LEU A 216 8.23 3.76 8.16
N SER A 217 8.15 2.80 7.23
CA SER A 217 8.93 2.81 6.01
C SER A 217 8.15 2.33 4.79
N VAL A 218 8.50 2.88 3.63
CA VAL A 218 8.12 2.34 2.32
C VAL A 218 9.39 1.91 1.59
N GLY A 219 9.36 0.75 0.94
CA GLY A 219 10.55 0.23 0.31
C GLY A 219 10.31 -0.75 -0.82
N LEU A 220 11.40 -1.37 -1.25
CA LEU A 220 11.42 -2.39 -2.27
C LEU A 220 12.17 -3.64 -1.83
N ASN A 221 11.63 -4.78 -2.21
CA ASN A 221 12.26 -6.08 -2.01
C ASN A 221 11.95 -7.04 -3.16
N CYS A 222 12.74 -8.11 -3.24
CA CYS A 222 12.57 -9.19 -4.22
C CYS A 222 12.61 -8.73 -5.70
N ALA A 223 12.15 -9.59 -6.60
CA ALA A 223 12.07 -9.53 -8.07
C ALA A 223 13.38 -9.25 -8.83
N THR A 224 14.16 -8.26 -8.41
CA THR A 224 15.30 -7.76 -9.15
C THR A 224 16.50 -7.50 -8.24
N GLY A 225 17.68 -7.40 -8.85
CA GLY A 225 18.90 -7.00 -8.14
C GLY A 225 18.95 -5.48 -7.88
N PRO A 226 19.87 -5.02 -7.03
CA PRO A 226 19.98 -3.60 -6.65
C PRO A 226 20.12 -2.66 -7.87
N GLU A 227 20.84 -3.05 -8.91
CA GLU A 227 21.02 -2.18 -10.10
C GLU A 227 19.69 -1.78 -10.76
N PHE A 228 18.71 -2.68 -10.78
CA PHE A 228 17.38 -2.38 -11.31
C PHE A 228 16.56 -1.49 -10.35
N MET A 229 16.71 -1.73 -9.04
CA MET A 229 16.01 -0.95 -8.02
C MET A 229 16.49 0.50 -7.92
N ARG A 230 17.68 0.82 -8.42
CA ARG A 230 18.35 2.12 -8.21
C ARG A 230 17.46 3.32 -8.49
N ASP A 231 16.87 3.38 -9.69
CA ASP A 231 16.04 4.53 -10.08
C ASP A 231 14.73 4.58 -9.30
N HIS A 232 14.15 3.43 -8.98
CA HIS A 232 12.95 3.36 -8.16
C HIS A 232 13.19 3.79 -6.71
N ILE A 233 14.32 3.40 -6.12
CA ILE A 233 14.74 3.85 -4.78
C ILE A 233 15.02 5.35 -4.77
N ARG A 234 15.64 5.90 -5.83
CA ARG A 234 15.81 7.35 -5.96
C ARG A 234 14.46 8.07 -6.01
N SER A 235 13.52 7.63 -6.86
CA SER A 235 12.17 8.20 -6.93
C SER A 235 11.44 8.12 -5.58
N LEU A 236 11.50 6.98 -4.89
CA LEU A 236 10.94 6.85 -3.54
C LEU A 236 11.60 7.81 -2.56
N SER A 237 12.93 7.94 -2.61
CA SER A 237 13.69 8.83 -1.74
C SER A 237 13.32 10.29 -1.92
N ASP A 238 13.07 10.71 -3.16
CA ASP A 238 12.66 12.08 -3.48
C ASP A 238 11.21 12.36 -3.04
N LEU A 239 10.34 11.33 -3.10
CA LEU A 239 8.90 11.50 -2.88
C LEU A 239 8.45 11.27 -1.43
N SER A 240 9.16 10.41 -0.69
CA SER A 240 8.62 9.83 0.55
C SER A 240 8.87 10.67 1.80
N GLU A 241 7.85 10.88 2.60
CA GLU A 241 8.00 11.52 3.92
C GLU A 241 8.37 10.54 5.04
N CYS A 242 8.25 9.24 4.78
CA CYS A 242 8.63 8.16 5.71
C CYS A 242 10.06 7.66 5.44
N TYR A 243 10.53 6.70 6.23
CA TYR A 243 11.82 6.05 6.01
C TYR A 243 11.80 5.15 4.77
N ILE A 244 12.96 4.91 4.16
CA ILE A 244 13.08 4.03 2.99
C ILE A 244 13.77 2.72 3.35
N SER A 245 13.15 1.59 2.97
CA SER A 245 13.74 0.25 3.06
C SER A 245 14.14 -0.29 1.68
N CYS A 246 15.25 -1.02 1.60
CA CYS A 246 15.65 -1.74 0.39
C CYS A 246 16.35 -3.05 0.75
N TYR A 247 15.79 -4.17 0.32
CA TYR A 247 16.33 -5.49 0.62
C TYR A 247 16.24 -6.40 -0.62
N PRO A 248 17.20 -6.26 -1.56
CA PRO A 248 17.18 -6.96 -2.85
C PRO A 248 17.54 -8.44 -2.72
N ASN A 249 17.29 -9.20 -3.79
CA ASN A 249 17.81 -10.55 -3.95
C ASN A 249 19.35 -10.56 -4.12
N ALA A 250 19.98 -11.69 -3.83
CA ALA A 250 21.39 -11.96 -4.14
C ALA A 250 21.58 -12.25 -5.66
N GLY A 251 21.15 -11.30 -6.50
CA GLY A 251 21.11 -11.46 -7.95
C GLY A 251 19.84 -12.18 -8.43
N LEU A 252 19.83 -12.53 -9.72
CA LEU A 252 18.79 -13.40 -10.28
C LEU A 252 19.21 -14.86 -10.08
N PRO A 253 18.26 -15.77 -9.79
CA PRO A 253 18.56 -17.18 -9.72
C PRO A 253 18.97 -17.73 -11.09
N ASP A 254 19.84 -18.74 -11.10
CA ASP A 254 20.14 -19.54 -12.29
C ASP A 254 19.02 -20.54 -12.62
N GLU A 255 19.22 -21.36 -13.65
CA GLU A 255 18.26 -22.39 -14.09
C GLU A 255 17.95 -23.43 -13.00
N ASP A 256 18.86 -23.61 -12.04
CA ASP A 256 18.74 -24.53 -10.91
C ASP A 256 18.21 -23.82 -9.64
N GLY A 257 17.90 -22.53 -9.71
CA GLY A 257 17.39 -21.74 -8.58
C GLY A 257 18.48 -21.18 -7.66
N HIS A 258 19.77 -21.31 -7.99
CA HIS A 258 20.88 -20.82 -7.18
C HIS A 258 21.19 -19.35 -7.42
N TYR A 259 21.56 -18.65 -6.35
CA TYR A 259 21.94 -17.25 -6.36
C TYR A 259 23.46 -17.11 -6.28
N HIS A 260 24.05 -16.37 -7.22
CA HIS A 260 25.51 -16.28 -7.39
C HIS A 260 26.13 -14.96 -6.92
N GLU A 261 25.32 -13.99 -6.51
CA GLU A 261 25.83 -12.72 -6.02
C GLU A 261 26.57 -12.95 -4.70
N SER A 262 27.82 -12.49 -4.62
CA SER A 262 28.62 -12.64 -3.40
C SER A 262 28.27 -11.61 -2.31
N PRO A 263 28.52 -11.92 -1.02
CA PRO A 263 28.32 -10.98 0.09
C PRO A 263 28.97 -9.61 -0.11
N SER A 264 30.22 -9.58 -0.58
CA SER A 264 30.96 -8.33 -0.81
C SER A 264 30.37 -7.52 -1.95
N SER A 265 29.95 -8.19 -3.02
CA SER A 265 29.41 -7.52 -4.22
C SER A 265 28.02 -6.92 -3.93
N LEU A 266 27.14 -7.68 -3.26
CA LEU A 266 25.84 -7.16 -2.84
C LEU A 266 26.00 -5.97 -1.88
N ALA A 267 26.89 -6.10 -0.89
CA ALA A 267 27.17 -5.04 0.07
C ALA A 267 27.69 -3.75 -0.60
N GLU A 268 28.56 -3.86 -1.61
CA GLU A 268 29.03 -2.69 -2.36
C GLU A 268 27.90 -2.02 -3.13
N LYS A 269 27.00 -2.79 -3.76
CA LYS A 269 25.88 -2.25 -4.53
C LYS A 269 24.90 -1.49 -3.65
N VAL A 270 24.46 -2.06 -2.52
CA VAL A 270 23.53 -1.38 -1.61
C VAL A 270 24.19 -0.21 -0.86
N LYS A 271 25.51 -0.27 -0.64
CA LYS A 271 26.28 0.85 -0.06
C LYS A 271 26.15 2.12 -0.89
N ARG A 272 26.07 2.01 -2.21
CA ARG A 272 25.87 3.16 -3.10
C ARG A 272 24.57 3.89 -2.81
N PHE A 273 23.48 3.18 -2.46
CA PHE A 273 22.22 3.85 -2.09
C PHE A 273 22.34 4.62 -0.78
N ALA A 274 23.10 4.08 0.18
CA ALA A 274 23.37 4.74 1.44
C ALA A 274 24.31 5.96 1.26
N GLU A 275 25.29 5.88 0.37
CA GLU A 275 26.19 7.00 0.04
C GLU A 275 25.45 8.18 -0.61
N GLU A 276 24.45 7.89 -1.44
CA GLU A 276 23.54 8.89 -2.03
C GLU A 276 22.51 9.41 -1.01
N GLY A 277 22.44 8.82 0.18
CA GLY A 277 21.50 9.22 1.23
C GLY A 277 20.05 8.82 0.92
N TRP A 278 19.83 7.71 0.21
CA TRP A 278 18.48 7.31 -0.22
C TRP A 278 17.73 6.36 0.72
N VAL A 279 18.44 5.71 1.65
CA VAL A 279 17.91 4.57 2.43
C VAL A 279 18.09 4.76 3.93
N ASN A 280 17.23 4.08 4.69
CA ASN A 280 17.24 4.03 6.15
C ASN A 280 17.33 2.59 6.68
N ILE A 281 16.81 1.63 5.93
CA ILE A 281 16.84 0.19 6.24
C ILE A 281 17.39 -0.56 5.04
N ILE A 282 18.40 -1.39 5.25
CA ILE A 282 18.97 -2.28 4.23
C ILE A 282 18.90 -3.72 4.72
N GLY A 283 18.49 -4.66 3.88
CA GLY A 283 18.47 -6.09 4.20
C GLY A 283 18.74 -6.95 2.98
N GLY A 284 18.33 -8.21 3.06
CA GLY A 284 18.39 -9.15 1.95
C GLY A 284 17.09 -9.91 1.75
N CYS A 285 16.78 -10.26 0.50
CA CYS A 285 15.67 -11.16 0.17
C CYS A 285 16.26 -12.49 -0.34
N CYS A 286 15.70 -13.08 -1.41
CA CYS A 286 16.05 -14.43 -1.86
C CYS A 286 17.55 -14.56 -2.18
N GLY A 287 18.15 -15.67 -1.75
CA GLY A 287 19.57 -15.95 -1.96
C GLY A 287 20.52 -15.30 -0.94
N THR A 288 20.05 -14.39 -0.10
CA THR A 288 20.89 -13.74 0.91
C THR A 288 21.06 -14.62 2.14
N THR A 289 22.23 -14.51 2.79
CA THR A 289 22.66 -15.36 3.91
C THR A 289 23.24 -14.50 5.05
N PRO A 290 23.53 -15.07 6.23
CA PRO A 290 24.21 -14.35 7.32
C PRO A 290 25.52 -13.66 6.90
N GLU A 291 26.27 -14.23 5.96
CA GLU A 291 27.48 -13.62 5.40
C GLU A 291 27.18 -12.30 4.67
N HIS A 292 26.06 -12.26 3.92
CA HIS A 292 25.59 -11.06 3.25
C HIS A 292 25.22 -9.97 4.26
N ILE A 293 24.47 -10.34 5.31
CA ILE A 293 24.05 -9.41 6.38
C ILE A 293 25.29 -8.81 7.07
N LYS A 294 26.28 -9.64 7.40
CA LYS A 294 27.52 -9.20 8.03
C LYS A 294 28.33 -8.26 7.12
N ALA A 295 28.39 -8.55 5.82
CA ALA A 295 29.06 -7.71 4.85
C ALA A 295 28.36 -6.34 4.71
N MET A 296 27.02 -6.32 4.62
CA MET A 296 26.23 -5.09 4.55
C MET A 296 26.37 -4.26 5.84
N LYS A 297 26.25 -4.88 7.03
CA LYS A 297 26.44 -4.20 8.31
C LYS A 297 27.80 -3.51 8.38
N SER A 298 28.86 -4.19 7.95
CA SER A 298 30.22 -3.67 7.96
C SER A 298 30.40 -2.52 6.96
N ALA A 299 29.84 -2.65 5.75
CA ALA A 299 29.93 -1.65 4.69
C ALA A 299 29.18 -0.35 5.01
N LEU A 300 28.11 -0.43 5.79
CA LEU A 300 27.20 0.69 6.09
C LEU A 300 27.47 1.38 7.44
N ALA A 301 28.33 0.80 8.30
CA ALA A 301 28.52 1.23 9.68
C ALA A 301 28.91 2.71 9.88
N SER A 302 29.60 3.32 8.91
CA SER A 302 30.05 4.72 8.97
C SER A 302 29.18 5.70 8.18
N LEU A 303 28.11 5.21 7.52
CA LEU A 303 27.23 6.03 6.70
C LEU A 303 26.06 6.55 7.52
N ARG A 304 25.51 7.69 7.08
CA ARG A 304 24.34 8.31 7.71
C ARG A 304 23.07 7.81 7.06
N PRO A 305 21.99 7.62 7.83
CA PRO A 305 20.68 7.35 7.24
C PRO A 305 20.19 8.56 6.44
N ARG A 306 19.28 8.31 5.49
CA ARG A 306 18.54 9.37 4.80
C ARG A 306 17.79 10.28 5.77
N ASP A 307 17.88 11.59 5.56
CA ASP A 307 16.96 12.56 6.16
C ASP A 307 15.66 12.60 5.35
N HIS A 308 14.50 12.48 6.00
CA HIS A 308 13.20 12.66 5.34
C HIS A 308 12.73 14.12 5.46
N HIS A 309 11.95 14.56 4.48
CA HIS A 309 11.38 15.90 4.42
C HIS A 309 9.86 15.82 4.19
N GLU A 310 9.14 16.88 4.54
CA GLU A 310 7.72 17.00 4.19
C GLU A 310 7.59 17.27 2.69
N ARG A 311 6.65 16.59 2.03
CA ARG A 311 6.39 16.74 0.61
C ARG A 311 5.50 17.96 0.39
N GLU A 312 5.94 18.84 -0.50
CA GLU A 312 5.09 19.93 -0.99
C GLU A 312 4.25 19.47 -2.20
N GLY A 313 3.06 20.06 -2.34
CA GLY A 313 2.21 19.87 -3.51
C GLY A 313 1.20 18.71 -3.42
N HIS A 314 0.27 18.71 -4.38
CA HIS A 314 -0.78 17.69 -4.49
C HIS A 314 -0.31 16.55 -5.38
N GLY A 315 -0.64 15.33 -4.98
CA GLY A 315 -0.39 14.11 -5.76
C GLY A 315 -1.55 13.14 -5.57
N ILE A 316 -2.00 12.56 -6.68
CA ILE A 316 -2.97 11.46 -6.75
C ILE A 316 -2.45 10.39 -7.71
N SER A 317 -3.06 9.22 -7.73
CA SER A 317 -2.57 8.13 -8.58
C SER A 317 -3.67 7.22 -9.11
N GLY A 318 -3.44 6.66 -10.28
CA GLY A 318 -4.07 5.43 -10.75
C GLY A 318 -3.05 4.30 -10.69
N LEU A 319 -2.71 3.74 -11.85
CA LEU A 319 -1.49 2.92 -12.03
C LEU A 319 -0.25 3.81 -12.20
N GLU A 320 -0.45 5.00 -12.76
CA GLU A 320 0.55 6.04 -12.91
C GLU A 320 0.27 7.18 -11.92
N ALA A 321 1.32 7.78 -11.38
CA ALA A 321 1.19 8.95 -10.51
C ALA A 321 0.84 10.18 -11.34
N LEU A 322 -0.07 11.01 -10.83
CA LEU A 322 -0.32 12.35 -11.32
C LEU A 322 0.19 13.33 -10.25
N GLN A 323 1.45 13.69 -10.41
CA GLN A 323 2.07 14.83 -9.72
C GLN A 323 2.28 15.94 -10.73
N TYR A 324 2.00 17.16 -10.34
CA TYR A 324 1.97 18.28 -11.27
C TYR A 324 2.39 19.59 -10.60
N ASP A 325 3.05 20.42 -11.38
CA ASP A 325 3.40 21.79 -11.04
C ASP A 325 2.55 22.79 -11.84
N GLU A 326 2.89 24.07 -11.78
CA GLU A 326 2.18 25.11 -12.52
C GLU A 326 2.29 24.96 -14.04
N SER A 327 3.34 24.30 -14.56
CA SER A 327 3.57 24.14 -16.00
C SER A 327 2.61 23.15 -16.67
N MET A 328 2.03 22.22 -15.88
CA MET A 328 1.06 21.25 -16.38
C MET A 328 -0.38 21.77 -16.41
N ARG A 329 -0.64 22.99 -15.93
CA ARG A 329 -2.00 23.54 -15.84
C ARG A 329 -2.49 24.09 -17.20
N PRO A 330 -3.79 23.92 -17.53
CA PRO A 330 -4.83 23.29 -16.72
C PRO A 330 -4.81 21.76 -16.79
N LEU A 331 -5.19 21.11 -15.68
CA LEU A 331 -5.48 19.69 -15.67
C LEU A 331 -6.91 19.43 -16.14
N PHE A 332 -7.06 18.49 -17.05
CA PHE A 332 -8.36 18.05 -17.56
C PHE A 332 -8.91 16.84 -16.80
N VAL A 333 -10.15 16.98 -16.31
CA VAL A 333 -10.98 15.88 -15.79
C VAL A 333 -11.98 15.47 -16.88
N GLY A 334 -12.05 14.19 -17.21
CA GLY A 334 -12.95 13.65 -18.22
C GLY A 334 -14.36 13.41 -17.66
N GLU A 335 -15.33 14.23 -18.06
CA GLU A 335 -16.73 14.23 -17.57
C GLU A 335 -17.68 13.22 -18.27
N ARG A 336 -17.26 12.55 -19.35
CA ARG A 336 -18.20 11.82 -20.23
C ARG A 336 -18.65 10.46 -19.68
N THR A 337 -18.07 10.03 -18.57
CA THR A 337 -18.36 8.81 -17.81
C THR A 337 -19.37 9.10 -16.70
N ASN A 338 -20.41 9.86 -17.07
CA ASN A 338 -21.46 10.34 -16.19
C ASN A 338 -22.82 9.96 -16.78
N VAL A 339 -23.61 9.18 -16.03
CA VAL A 339 -24.93 8.68 -16.48
C VAL A 339 -25.93 9.82 -16.70
N ILE A 340 -25.80 10.93 -15.99
CA ILE A 340 -26.68 12.10 -16.13
C ILE A 340 -26.27 12.94 -17.36
N GLY A 341 -24.98 13.22 -17.51
CA GLY A 341 -24.44 14.14 -18.52
C GLY A 341 -24.21 13.54 -19.90
N SER A 342 -24.06 12.21 -20.03
CA SER A 342 -23.60 11.57 -21.26
C SER A 342 -24.60 10.54 -21.79
N ARG A 343 -25.37 10.92 -22.82
CA ARG A 343 -26.36 10.03 -23.48
C ARG A 343 -25.79 8.70 -23.94
N LYS A 344 -24.56 8.69 -24.47
CA LYS A 344 -23.89 7.46 -24.92
C LYS A 344 -23.58 6.56 -23.73
N PHE A 345 -23.03 7.12 -22.66
CA PHE A 345 -22.64 6.38 -21.47
C PHE A 345 -23.86 5.81 -20.75
N LYS A 346 -24.89 6.63 -20.51
CA LYS A 346 -26.18 6.21 -19.95
C LYS A 346 -26.76 5.00 -20.67
N ARG A 347 -26.78 5.04 -22.00
CA ARG A 347 -27.29 3.91 -22.81
C ARG A 347 -26.46 2.64 -22.60
N LEU A 348 -25.14 2.74 -22.59
CA LEU A 348 -24.27 1.57 -22.41
C LEU A 348 -24.43 0.94 -21.03
N VAL A 349 -24.48 1.75 -19.96
CA VAL A 349 -24.73 1.29 -18.59
C VAL A 349 -26.11 0.63 -18.49
N ALA A 350 -27.16 1.27 -19.01
CA ALA A 350 -28.52 0.72 -18.99
C ALA A 350 -28.65 -0.60 -19.78
N GLU A 351 -27.85 -0.80 -20.83
CA GLU A 351 -27.79 -2.04 -21.61
C GLU A 351 -26.84 -3.10 -20.99
N GLY A 352 -26.20 -2.83 -19.85
CA GLY A 352 -25.23 -3.73 -19.20
C GLY A 352 -23.91 -3.88 -19.94
N LYS A 353 -23.58 -2.96 -20.86
CA LYS A 353 -22.39 -3.01 -21.73
C LYS A 353 -21.20 -2.30 -21.10
N PHE A 354 -20.75 -2.78 -19.94
CA PHE A 354 -19.70 -2.13 -19.15
C PHE A 354 -18.33 -2.10 -19.84
N GLU A 355 -17.97 -3.14 -20.61
CA GLU A 355 -16.73 -3.13 -21.42
C GLU A 355 -16.75 -2.00 -22.47
N GLU A 356 -17.87 -1.83 -23.19
CA GLU A 356 -18.02 -0.73 -24.16
C GLU A 356 -18.08 0.64 -23.46
N ALA A 357 -18.66 0.70 -22.26
CA ALA A 357 -18.67 1.90 -21.44
C ALA A 357 -17.24 2.28 -21.01
N ALA A 358 -16.38 1.31 -20.69
CA ALA A 358 -14.99 1.56 -20.31
C ALA A 358 -14.18 2.19 -21.45
N GLU A 359 -14.51 1.88 -22.71
CA GLU A 359 -13.93 2.56 -23.88
C GLU A 359 -14.29 4.05 -23.95
N VAL A 360 -15.42 4.48 -23.35
CA VAL A 360 -15.73 5.91 -23.21
C VAL A 360 -14.69 6.59 -22.32
N ALA A 361 -14.35 5.97 -21.19
CA ALA A 361 -13.29 6.45 -20.29
C ALA A 361 -11.94 6.52 -21.00
N ARG A 362 -11.53 5.41 -21.64
CA ARG A 362 -10.25 5.31 -22.37
C ARG A 362 -10.15 6.36 -23.49
N ALA A 363 -11.25 6.64 -24.19
CA ALA A 363 -11.28 7.65 -25.24
C ALA A 363 -11.05 9.07 -24.72
N GLN A 364 -11.40 9.37 -23.46
CA GLN A 364 -11.12 10.66 -22.83
C GLN A 364 -9.62 10.78 -22.51
N VAL A 365 -8.99 9.73 -21.98
CA VAL A 365 -7.53 9.70 -21.73
C VAL A 365 -6.74 9.90 -23.03
N LYS A 366 -7.14 9.25 -24.12
CA LYS A 366 -6.55 9.46 -25.46
C LYS A 366 -6.72 10.89 -25.99
N LYS A 367 -7.59 11.69 -25.37
CA LYS A 367 -7.82 13.12 -25.65
C LYS A 367 -7.29 14.02 -24.53
N ASN A 368 -6.28 13.53 -23.79
CA ASN A 368 -5.55 14.26 -22.75
C ASN A 368 -6.34 14.54 -21.46
N ALA A 369 -7.36 13.73 -21.14
CA ALA A 369 -7.90 13.71 -19.78
C ALA A 369 -6.84 13.12 -18.83
N HIS A 370 -6.50 13.85 -17.77
CA HIS A 370 -5.54 13.45 -16.75
C HIS A 370 -6.22 12.70 -15.60
N ILE A 371 -7.52 12.90 -15.40
CA ILE A 371 -8.36 12.24 -14.41
C ILE A 371 -9.66 11.83 -15.10
N ILE A 372 -10.25 10.70 -14.73
CA ILE A 372 -11.57 10.30 -15.22
C ILE A 372 -12.58 10.41 -14.07
N ASP A 373 -13.61 11.22 -14.27
CA ASP A 373 -14.76 11.35 -13.37
C ASP A 373 -15.79 10.25 -13.66
N ILE A 374 -16.25 9.55 -12.64
CA ILE A 374 -17.19 8.43 -12.77
C ILE A 374 -18.41 8.70 -11.91
N CYS A 375 -19.55 8.94 -12.58
CA CYS A 375 -20.85 9.13 -11.93
C CYS A 375 -21.84 8.08 -12.42
N MET A 376 -22.33 7.25 -11.50
CA MET A 376 -23.33 6.19 -11.75
C MET A 376 -24.72 6.51 -11.17
N ALA A 377 -24.92 7.72 -10.65
CA ALA A 377 -26.17 8.14 -10.06
C ALA A 377 -27.31 8.14 -11.09
N ASP A 378 -28.14 7.08 -11.08
CA ASP A 378 -29.37 6.96 -11.85
C ASP A 378 -30.52 6.57 -10.90
N PRO A 379 -31.55 7.42 -10.72
CA PRO A 379 -32.66 7.14 -9.81
C PRO A 379 -33.42 5.83 -10.10
N ASP A 380 -33.30 5.30 -11.33
CA ASP A 380 -34.00 4.10 -11.77
C ASP A 380 -33.15 2.82 -11.61
N ARG A 381 -31.94 2.90 -11.04
CA ARG A 381 -30.97 1.79 -10.96
C ARG A 381 -30.27 1.72 -9.60
N ASP A 382 -29.59 0.60 -9.36
CA ASP A 382 -28.72 0.44 -8.20
C ASP A 382 -27.33 1.01 -8.52
N GLU A 383 -27.01 2.15 -7.92
CA GLU A 383 -25.74 2.85 -8.14
C GLU A 383 -24.53 2.02 -7.68
N ILE A 384 -24.66 1.23 -6.60
CA ILE A 384 -23.58 0.39 -6.09
C ILE A 384 -23.29 -0.73 -7.09
N GLU A 385 -24.32 -1.43 -7.56
CA GLU A 385 -24.17 -2.51 -8.54
C GLU A 385 -23.57 -2.00 -9.86
N ASP A 386 -24.03 -0.85 -10.36
CA ASP A 386 -23.48 -0.25 -11.58
C ASP A 386 -22.03 0.21 -11.40
N MET A 387 -21.70 0.78 -10.24
CA MET A 387 -20.34 1.20 -9.91
C MET A 387 -19.39 -0.01 -9.84
N GLU A 388 -19.77 -1.10 -9.18
CA GLU A 388 -18.98 -2.33 -9.10
C GLU A 388 -18.71 -2.92 -10.49
N ASN A 389 -19.77 -3.10 -11.29
CA ASN A 389 -19.67 -3.67 -12.62
C ASN A 389 -18.83 -2.80 -13.56
N PHE A 390 -18.95 -1.48 -13.47
CA PHE A 390 -18.14 -0.59 -14.28
C PHE A 390 -16.69 -0.54 -13.83
N LEU A 391 -16.42 -0.46 -12.52
CA LEU A 391 -15.05 -0.42 -11.99
C LEU A 391 -14.30 -1.72 -12.28
N ALA A 392 -14.98 -2.86 -12.28
CA ALA A 392 -14.42 -4.15 -12.69
C ALA A 392 -13.86 -4.11 -14.13
N GLU A 393 -14.45 -3.33 -15.03
CA GLU A 393 -13.97 -3.20 -16.42
C GLU A 393 -13.04 -2.00 -16.64
N VAL A 394 -13.36 -0.84 -16.06
CA VAL A 394 -12.64 0.40 -16.34
C VAL A 394 -11.21 0.39 -15.76
N THR A 395 -11.01 -0.28 -14.62
CA THR A 395 -9.70 -0.38 -13.97
C THR A 395 -8.71 -1.24 -14.75
N LYS A 396 -9.19 -2.17 -15.59
CA LYS A 396 -8.34 -2.95 -16.51
C LYS A 396 -7.73 -2.10 -17.62
N VAL A 397 -8.31 -0.93 -17.90
CA VAL A 397 -7.99 -0.14 -19.10
C VAL A 397 -7.48 1.27 -18.80
N LEU A 398 -7.72 1.79 -17.60
CA LEU A 398 -7.26 3.10 -17.17
C LEU A 398 -5.97 3.00 -16.36
N LYS A 399 -5.02 3.87 -16.69
CA LYS A 399 -3.81 4.10 -15.90
C LYS A 399 -3.86 5.37 -15.06
N VAL A 400 -4.67 6.33 -15.49
CA VAL A 400 -4.83 7.64 -14.84
C VAL A 400 -5.65 7.53 -13.54
N PRO A 401 -5.55 8.50 -12.61
CA PRO A 401 -6.42 8.56 -11.44
C PRO A 401 -7.91 8.59 -11.79
N ILE A 402 -8.72 8.06 -10.86
CA ILE A 402 -10.18 8.05 -10.94
C ILE A 402 -10.75 9.01 -9.91
N MET A 403 -11.73 9.80 -10.33
CA MET A 403 -12.58 10.64 -9.49
C MET A 403 -13.95 9.98 -9.38
N ILE A 404 -14.39 9.67 -8.16
CA ILE A 404 -15.69 9.05 -7.87
C ILE A 404 -16.68 10.15 -7.57
N ASP A 405 -17.65 10.32 -8.47
CA ASP A 405 -18.72 11.32 -8.39
C ASP A 405 -20.02 10.67 -7.90
N SER A 406 -20.28 10.83 -6.61
CA SER A 406 -21.46 10.29 -5.94
C SER A 406 -21.84 11.14 -4.73
N THR A 407 -23.09 10.98 -4.29
CA THR A 407 -23.57 11.56 -3.03
C THR A 407 -23.84 10.50 -1.96
N ASP A 408 -23.63 9.21 -2.26
CA ASP A 408 -23.80 8.11 -1.31
C ASP A 408 -22.44 7.62 -0.80
N GLU A 409 -22.23 7.71 0.52
CA GLU A 409 -21.01 7.25 1.18
C GLU A 409 -20.73 5.76 0.96
N ASN A 410 -21.77 4.93 0.79
CA ASN A 410 -21.61 3.50 0.56
C ASN A 410 -21.10 3.21 -0.85
N VAL A 411 -21.56 3.98 -1.84
CA VAL A 411 -21.03 3.92 -3.22
C VAL A 411 -19.57 4.35 -3.22
N MET A 412 -19.23 5.44 -2.53
CA MET A 412 -17.84 5.91 -2.39
C MET A 412 -16.95 4.84 -1.75
N GLU A 413 -17.36 4.29 -0.60
CA GLU A 413 -16.61 3.25 0.10
C GLU A 413 -16.39 2.04 -0.80
N ARG A 414 -17.45 1.56 -1.45
CA ARG A 414 -17.36 0.41 -2.35
C ARG A 414 -16.44 0.68 -3.52
N ALA A 415 -16.57 1.84 -4.17
CA ALA A 415 -15.71 2.21 -5.29
C ALA A 415 -14.21 2.19 -4.92
N LEU A 416 -13.87 2.70 -3.73
CA LEU A 416 -12.48 2.73 -3.24
C LEU A 416 -11.87 1.34 -3.07
N THR A 417 -12.68 0.29 -2.84
CA THR A 417 -12.20 -1.11 -2.79
C THR A 417 -11.72 -1.66 -4.13
N TYR A 418 -12.12 -1.05 -5.25
CA TYR A 418 -11.72 -1.45 -6.61
C TYR A 418 -10.52 -0.64 -7.13
N ILE A 419 -10.19 0.48 -6.47
CA ILE A 419 -9.16 1.40 -6.96
C ILE A 419 -7.82 1.14 -6.26
N GLN A 420 -6.82 0.77 -7.06
CA GLN A 420 -5.44 0.63 -6.59
C GLN A 420 -4.86 1.97 -6.11
N GLY A 421 -4.97 3.02 -6.92
CA GLY A 421 -4.35 4.33 -6.66
C GLY A 421 -5.01 5.18 -5.57
N LYS A 422 -4.46 6.38 -5.34
CA LYS A 422 -5.07 7.44 -4.55
C LYS A 422 -6.11 8.17 -5.39
N ALA A 423 -7.38 7.84 -5.16
CA ALA A 423 -8.53 8.38 -5.89
C ALA A 423 -8.87 9.82 -5.46
N VAL A 424 -9.84 10.42 -6.16
CA VAL A 424 -10.51 11.66 -5.72
C VAL A 424 -11.98 11.35 -5.44
N ILE A 425 -12.53 11.82 -4.33
CA ILE A 425 -13.97 11.81 -4.07
C ILE A 425 -14.55 13.16 -4.51
N ASN A 426 -15.64 13.12 -5.27
CA ASN A 426 -16.41 14.26 -5.73
C ASN A 426 -17.86 14.06 -5.27
N SER A 427 -18.40 14.80 -4.30
CA SER A 427 -17.77 15.81 -3.46
C SER A 427 -18.38 15.80 -2.05
N ILE A 428 -17.86 16.65 -1.17
CA ILE A 428 -18.52 17.01 0.10
C ILE A 428 -18.76 18.51 0.18
N ASN A 429 -19.67 18.91 1.06
CA ASN A 429 -19.95 20.31 1.36
C ASN A 429 -20.54 20.46 2.78
N LEU A 430 -20.95 21.67 3.15
CA LEU A 430 -21.52 21.99 4.46
C LEU A 430 -23.04 22.23 4.43
N GLU A 431 -23.76 21.80 3.40
CA GLU A 431 -25.22 22.02 3.25
C GLU A 431 -26.00 21.50 4.48
N ASP A 432 -25.66 20.30 4.94
CA ASP A 432 -26.21 19.69 6.16
C ASP A 432 -25.28 19.90 7.39
N GLY A 433 -24.55 21.02 7.41
CA GLY A 433 -23.47 21.26 8.35
C GLY A 433 -22.35 20.22 8.20
N GLU A 434 -21.83 19.69 9.31
CA GLU A 434 -20.66 18.80 9.29
C GLU A 434 -20.98 17.32 9.00
N GLU A 435 -22.25 16.94 8.84
CA GLU A 435 -22.64 15.52 8.75
C GLU A 435 -21.97 14.79 7.58
N ARG A 436 -21.88 15.44 6.40
CA ARG A 436 -21.16 14.87 5.25
C ARG A 436 -19.67 14.70 5.51
N PHE A 437 -19.03 15.64 6.21
CA PHE A 437 -17.62 15.53 6.56
C PHE A 437 -17.39 14.35 7.49
N LYS A 438 -18.24 14.16 8.52
CA LYS A 438 -18.15 13.03 9.45
C LYS A 438 -18.27 11.67 8.76
N LYS A 439 -19.12 11.55 7.75
CA LYS A 439 -19.35 10.30 7.01
C LYS A 439 -18.24 9.98 6.02
N VAL A 440 -17.73 10.99 5.31
CA VAL A 440 -16.81 10.76 4.19
C VAL A 440 -15.34 10.79 4.61
N THR A 441 -14.94 11.67 5.54
CA THR A 441 -13.53 11.77 6.00
C THR A 441 -12.92 10.46 6.51
N PRO A 442 -13.64 9.55 7.20
CA PRO A 442 -13.10 8.24 7.56
C PRO A 442 -12.72 7.40 6.33
N LEU A 443 -13.43 7.53 5.22
CA LEU A 443 -13.12 6.81 3.98
C LEU A 443 -11.77 7.25 3.40
N LEU A 444 -11.45 8.55 3.46
CA LEU A 444 -10.17 9.09 3.00
C LEU A 444 -9.01 8.49 3.84
N GLN A 445 -9.20 8.39 5.16
CA GLN A 445 -8.21 7.85 6.08
C GLN A 445 -8.08 6.32 5.98
N LYS A 446 -9.15 5.62 5.59
CA LYS A 446 -9.19 4.17 5.46
C LYS A 446 -8.62 3.67 4.12
N TYR A 447 -8.89 4.38 3.02
CA TYR A 447 -8.56 3.92 1.67
C TYR A 447 -7.54 4.78 0.91
N GLY A 448 -7.28 6.00 1.38
CA GLY A 448 -6.41 6.96 0.72
C GLY A 448 -7.07 7.62 -0.48
N ALA A 449 -7.66 8.79 -0.27
CA ALA A 449 -8.26 9.60 -1.33
C ALA A 449 -8.08 11.11 -1.07
N ALA A 450 -8.02 11.88 -2.14
CA ALA A 450 -8.25 13.32 -2.12
C ALA A 450 -9.75 13.63 -2.19
N ILE A 451 -10.12 14.87 -1.91
CA ILE A 451 -11.53 15.28 -1.80
C ILE A 451 -11.80 16.62 -2.47
N VAL A 452 -12.86 16.66 -3.26
CA VAL A 452 -13.46 17.89 -3.77
C VAL A 452 -14.45 18.43 -2.75
N VAL A 453 -14.31 19.72 -2.43
CA VAL A 453 -15.16 20.43 -1.46
C VAL A 453 -15.89 21.56 -2.17
N GLY A 454 -17.20 21.40 -2.32
CA GLY A 454 -18.07 22.43 -2.87
C GLY A 454 -18.21 23.61 -1.92
N THR A 455 -18.24 24.82 -2.47
CA THR A 455 -18.53 26.06 -1.71
C THR A 455 -20.04 26.21 -1.44
N ILE A 456 -20.61 25.23 -0.75
CA ILE A 456 -22.01 25.17 -0.31
C ILE A 456 -21.99 25.01 1.22
N ASP A 457 -22.82 25.77 1.92
CA ASP A 457 -23.04 25.62 3.36
C ASP A 457 -24.53 25.68 3.72
N GLU A 458 -24.86 25.80 5.01
CA GLU A 458 -26.24 25.75 5.50
C GLU A 458 -27.13 26.87 4.94
N ASP A 459 -26.53 27.96 4.43
CA ASP A 459 -27.23 29.07 3.78
C ASP A 459 -27.38 28.84 2.26
N GLY A 460 -26.89 27.71 1.73
CA GLY A 460 -26.98 27.31 0.33
C GLY A 460 -25.70 27.48 -0.48
N MET A 461 -25.83 27.53 -1.80
CA MET A 461 -24.70 27.62 -2.72
C MET A 461 -24.10 29.04 -2.73
N ALA A 462 -22.78 29.16 -2.59
CA ALA A 462 -22.14 30.48 -2.63
C ALA A 462 -22.10 31.06 -4.05
N VAL A 463 -22.75 32.20 -4.26
CA VAL A 463 -22.71 32.92 -5.55
C VAL A 463 -21.60 33.96 -5.60
N SER A 464 -21.43 34.79 -4.55
CA SER A 464 -20.41 35.85 -4.52
C SER A 464 -19.00 35.30 -4.22
N ALA A 465 -17.98 36.01 -4.69
CA ALA A 465 -16.58 35.64 -4.45
C ALA A 465 -16.24 35.64 -2.95
N GLU A 466 -16.76 36.61 -2.20
CA GLU A 466 -16.57 36.72 -0.76
C GLU A 466 -17.13 35.50 -0.03
N ARG A 467 -18.34 35.05 -0.41
CA ARG A 467 -18.98 33.89 0.22
C ARG A 467 -18.25 32.59 -0.13
N LYS A 468 -17.81 32.42 -1.38
CA LYS A 468 -17.00 31.27 -1.79
C LYS A 468 -15.73 31.16 -0.95
N ILE A 469 -15.03 32.28 -0.71
CA ILE A 469 -13.82 32.31 0.13
C ILE A 469 -14.14 32.04 1.61
N GLU A 470 -15.23 32.58 2.14
CA GLU A 470 -15.68 32.34 3.51
C GLU A 470 -15.90 30.84 3.77
N ILE A 471 -16.70 30.19 2.91
CA ILE A 471 -16.98 28.75 3.03
C ILE A 471 -15.71 27.93 2.84
N ALA A 472 -14.88 28.25 1.83
CA ALA A 472 -13.63 27.52 1.60
C ALA A 472 -12.69 27.57 2.81
N LYS A 473 -12.54 28.75 3.45
CA LYS A 473 -11.75 28.89 4.68
C LYS A 473 -12.33 28.07 5.83
N ARG A 474 -13.64 28.16 6.05
CA ARG A 474 -14.33 27.39 7.09
C ARG A 474 -14.13 25.87 6.89
N SER A 475 -14.36 25.39 5.67
CA SER A 475 -14.17 23.98 5.31
C SER A 475 -12.71 23.55 5.47
N TYR A 476 -11.74 24.36 5.03
CA TYR A 476 -10.32 24.08 5.21
C TYR A 476 -9.95 23.92 6.68
N GLU A 477 -10.39 24.83 7.54
CA GLU A 477 -10.11 24.75 8.98
C GLU A 477 -10.72 23.52 9.63
N LEU A 478 -11.97 23.18 9.29
CA LEU A 478 -12.62 21.96 9.78
C LEU A 478 -11.87 20.72 9.32
N LEU A 479 -11.64 20.57 8.02
CA LEU A 479 -11.00 19.37 7.45
C LEU A 479 -9.58 19.17 7.99
N THR A 480 -8.78 20.24 8.07
CA THR A 480 -7.39 20.12 8.51
C THR A 480 -7.24 19.99 10.03
N LYS A 481 -7.96 20.81 10.82
CA LYS A 481 -7.78 20.86 12.28
C LYS A 481 -8.62 19.81 13.02
N LYS A 482 -9.86 19.55 12.56
CA LYS A 482 -10.79 18.64 13.24
C LYS A 482 -10.73 17.22 12.68
N TYR A 483 -10.70 17.09 11.35
CA TYR A 483 -10.70 15.77 10.68
C TYR A 483 -9.30 15.29 10.27
N GLY A 484 -8.26 16.11 10.46
CA GLY A 484 -6.87 15.72 10.21
C GLY A 484 -6.56 15.42 8.73
N ILE A 485 -7.35 15.95 7.80
CA ILE A 485 -7.12 15.81 6.36
C ILE A 485 -5.93 16.66 5.95
N ARG A 486 -5.04 16.09 5.12
CA ARG A 486 -3.87 16.81 4.62
C ARG A 486 -4.34 18.00 3.76
N PRO A 487 -3.79 19.21 3.96
CA PRO A 487 -4.11 20.37 3.11
C PRO A 487 -3.96 20.10 1.62
N SER A 488 -2.93 19.34 1.24
CA SER A 488 -2.64 18.96 -0.13
C SER A 488 -3.77 18.13 -0.76
N ASP A 489 -4.63 17.49 0.02
CA ASP A 489 -5.64 16.55 -0.47
C ASP A 489 -7.02 17.21 -0.65
N ILE A 490 -7.13 18.51 -0.35
CA ILE A 490 -8.36 19.28 -0.45
C ILE A 490 -8.36 20.07 -1.75
N ILE A 491 -9.34 19.79 -2.61
CA ILE A 491 -9.59 20.51 -3.86
C ILE A 491 -10.88 21.31 -3.66
N PHE A 492 -10.86 22.62 -3.88
CA PHE A 492 -12.07 23.44 -3.77
C PHE A 492 -12.79 23.56 -5.10
N ASP A 493 -14.07 23.20 -5.13
CA ASP A 493 -14.98 23.56 -6.20
C ASP A 493 -15.68 24.88 -5.85
N ALA A 494 -15.28 25.92 -6.57
CA ALA A 494 -15.85 27.25 -6.43
C ALA A 494 -17.26 27.36 -7.01
N LEU A 495 -17.88 26.29 -7.53
CA LEU A 495 -19.21 26.23 -8.14
C LEU A 495 -19.36 27.14 -9.35
N VAL A 496 -19.36 26.53 -10.54
CA VAL A 496 -19.60 27.22 -11.81
C VAL A 496 -21.09 27.18 -12.13
N PHE A 497 -21.71 28.36 -12.24
CA PHE A 497 -23.14 28.48 -12.57
C PHE A 497 -23.36 28.74 -14.07
N PRO A 498 -24.48 28.26 -14.64
CA PRO A 498 -24.87 28.61 -16.00
C PRO A 498 -25.09 30.11 -16.16
N VAL A 499 -24.44 30.71 -17.17
CA VAL A 499 -24.70 32.10 -17.58
C VAL A 499 -25.81 32.14 -18.63
N GLY A 500 -26.73 33.11 -18.53
CA GLY A 500 -27.81 33.32 -19.50
C GLY A 500 -29.15 32.64 -19.16
N THR A 501 -29.38 32.29 -17.88
CA THR A 501 -30.68 31.80 -17.38
C THR A 501 -31.73 32.92 -17.28
N GLY A 502 -31.31 34.18 -17.21
CA GLY A 502 -32.18 35.34 -16.99
C GLY A 502 -32.59 35.55 -15.53
N ASP A 503 -31.99 34.78 -14.62
CA ASP A 503 -32.18 34.88 -13.18
C ASP A 503 -31.29 35.99 -12.60
N GLU A 504 -31.89 36.96 -11.90
CA GLU A 504 -31.20 38.12 -11.32
C GLU A 504 -30.17 37.72 -10.27
N GLU A 505 -30.28 36.54 -9.65
CA GLU A 505 -29.28 36.06 -8.67
C GLU A 505 -27.93 35.69 -9.33
N TYR A 506 -27.90 35.39 -10.63
CA TYR A 506 -26.70 34.97 -11.36
C TYR A 506 -26.19 36.02 -12.39
N ILE A 507 -26.76 37.23 -12.39
CA ILE A 507 -26.35 38.40 -13.19
C ILE A 507 -25.51 39.34 -12.33
#